data_AF-A0A2E4P5U2-F1
#
_entry.id   AF-A0A2E4P5U2-F1
#
_cell.length_a   1.000
_cell.length_b   1.000
_cell.length_c   1.000
_cell.angle_alpha   90.00
_cell.angle_beta   90.00
_cell.angle_gamma   90.00
#
_symmetry.space_group_name_H-M   'P 1'
#
loop_
_entity.id
_entity.type
_entity.pdbx_description
1 polymer ?
#
loop_
_entity_poly.entity_id
_entity_poly.type
_entity_poly.pdbx_seq_one_letter_code
_entity_poly.pdbx_strand_id
1 'polypeptide(L)'
;MKNSFIKVGSVLIASIFFFVACSKENEPIENSATNEDLIISLKNYNEQNRKYTPKCDGFWDCATRIVAVAGSDVMGAVGGAVAVKEAAISLNLVSGGTVGTGVLIGGAVVGGATGSAVAYQALPKAEKEAKETKSILPTNPKDIIIPGGYSDFRDVGNNHNYLLFISYKGIEGTDIDSLLVDDYIVDRKVDAITSKALKSSEFKVKQNLMEQFSQRYTASGFDFESLTSEYLKASLITSDQKQVLDLFITAVKNGGEERLNSTIEYYISTVDKSSLSTFEKQSLISGFLVMSQSYYYWKN
;
A
#
# COMPACT_ATOMS: atom_id res chain seq x y z
N MET A 1 75.39 41.97 -4.98
CA MET A 1 74.92 42.50 -3.67
C MET A 1 73.89 41.49 -3.16
N LYS A 2 74.27 40.53 -2.32
CA LYS A 2 74.36 40.56 -0.85
C LYS A 2 73.08 41.03 -0.14
N ASN A 3 72.59 40.10 0.70
CA ASN A 3 71.78 40.22 1.90
C ASN A 3 70.24 40.20 1.75
N SER A 4 69.44 39.59 2.63
CA SER A 4 69.58 38.54 3.66
C SER A 4 68.23 38.51 4.40
N PHE A 5 67.69 37.32 4.75
CA PHE A 5 66.82 37.01 5.92
C PHE A 5 65.49 37.78 6.07
N ILE A 6 64.38 37.20 6.56
CA ILE A 6 64.17 36.53 7.85
C ILE A 6 62.98 35.54 7.75
N LYS A 7 63.14 34.36 8.36
CA LYS A 7 62.06 33.45 8.80
C LYS A 7 61.60 33.86 10.20
N VAL A 8 60.29 34.01 10.41
CA VAL A 8 59.53 33.77 11.67
C VAL A 8 58.08 33.59 11.19
N GLY A 9 57.27 32.57 11.48
CA GLY A 9 57.19 31.68 12.64
C GLY A 9 55.83 31.91 13.31
N SER A 10 55.07 30.83 13.52
CA SER A 10 53.85 30.74 14.37
C SER A 10 52.55 31.21 13.69
N VAL A 11 51.38 30.58 13.87
CA VAL A 11 50.82 29.84 15.00
C VAL A 11 49.87 28.75 14.49
N LEU A 12 50.05 27.52 14.98
CA LEU A 12 49.01 26.47 14.96
C LEU A 12 47.85 26.96 15.83
N ILE A 13 46.68 27.24 15.24
CA ILE A 13 45.43 27.33 16.01
C ILE A 13 44.83 25.94 15.99
N ALA A 14 45.17 25.16 17.03
CA ALA A 14 44.41 23.99 17.41
C ALA A 14 43.08 24.48 17.99
N SER A 15 42.06 24.54 17.13
CA SER A 15 40.68 24.75 17.55
C SER A 15 40.22 23.52 18.33
N ILE A 16 40.43 23.54 19.64
CA ILE A 16 39.76 22.66 20.60
C ILE A 16 38.28 23.07 20.55
N PHE A 17 37.53 22.48 19.63
CA PHE A 17 36.09 22.43 19.76
C PHE A 17 35.79 21.55 20.97
N PHE A 18 35.46 22.22 22.08
CA PHE A 18 34.63 21.64 23.11
C PHE A 18 33.32 21.20 22.45
N PHE A 19 33.28 19.96 21.96
CA PHE A 19 32.03 19.23 21.89
C PHE A 19 31.62 19.01 23.34
N VAL A 20 30.83 19.95 23.86
CA VAL A 20 29.88 19.68 24.93
C VAL A 20 29.03 18.53 24.41
N ALA A 21 29.39 17.32 24.83
CA ALA A 21 28.49 16.19 24.79
C ALA A 21 27.31 16.59 25.67
N CYS A 22 26.27 17.15 25.05
CA CYS A 22 24.93 16.92 25.54
C CYS A 22 24.79 15.40 25.56
N SER A 23 24.95 14.81 26.74
CA SER A 23 24.39 13.50 26.99
C SER A 23 22.93 13.63 26.61
N LYS A 24 22.55 13.05 25.46
CA LYS A 24 21.16 12.66 25.29
C LYS A 24 20.85 11.85 26.54
N GLU A 25 19.97 12.40 27.36
CA GLU A 25 19.19 11.56 28.26
C GLU A 25 18.78 10.35 27.42
N ASN A 26 19.13 9.16 27.89
CA ASN A 26 18.72 7.94 27.25
C ASN A 26 17.19 8.02 27.16
N GLU A 27 16.68 8.35 25.98
CA GLU A 27 15.30 8.05 25.64
C GLU A 27 15.14 6.57 25.99
N PRO A 28 14.07 6.20 26.71
CA PRO A 28 13.84 4.82 27.05
C PRO A 28 13.96 4.03 25.75
N ILE A 29 14.82 3.01 25.74
CA ILE A 29 14.90 2.05 24.65
C ILE A 29 13.49 1.47 24.58
N GLU A 30 12.66 2.02 23.70
CA GLU A 30 11.41 1.38 23.30
C GLU A 30 11.85 0.01 22.83
N ASN A 31 11.50 -1.02 23.60
CA ASN A 31 11.67 -2.39 23.17
C ASN A 31 10.95 -2.50 21.84
N SER A 32 11.71 -2.49 20.73
CA SER A 32 11.13 -2.54 19.40
C SER A 32 10.39 -3.86 19.30
N ALA A 33 9.05 -3.80 19.26
CA ALA A 33 8.20 -4.97 19.20
C ALA A 33 8.67 -5.86 18.03
N THR A 34 8.93 -7.14 18.31
CA THR A 34 9.38 -8.10 17.30
C THR A 34 8.27 -8.37 16.27
N ASN A 35 8.62 -8.96 15.11
CA ASN A 35 7.59 -9.40 14.15
C ASN A 35 6.67 -10.46 14.77
N GLU A 36 7.15 -11.25 15.73
CA GLU A 36 6.32 -12.17 16.50
C GLU A 36 5.28 -11.43 17.37
N ASP A 37 5.68 -10.35 18.05
CA ASP A 37 4.78 -9.50 18.85
C ASP A 37 3.69 -8.84 17.99
N LEU A 38 4.04 -8.42 16.76
CA LEU A 38 3.08 -7.94 15.76
C LEU A 38 2.02 -9.01 15.46
N ILE A 39 2.45 -10.22 15.08
CA ILE A 39 1.53 -11.30 14.71
C ILE A 39 0.66 -11.74 15.89
N ILE A 40 1.21 -11.81 17.10
CA ILE A 40 0.44 -12.10 18.32
C ILE A 40 -0.62 -11.03 18.56
N SER A 41 -0.27 -9.75 18.43
CA SER A 41 -1.21 -8.64 18.63
C SER A 41 -2.38 -8.70 17.64
N LEU A 42 -2.09 -8.91 16.35
CA LEU A 42 -3.12 -9.05 15.31
C LEU A 42 -4.02 -10.27 15.52
N LYS A 43 -3.45 -11.42 15.92
CA LYS A 43 -4.23 -12.64 16.27
C LYS A 43 -5.17 -12.38 17.44
N ASN A 44 -4.66 -11.76 18.51
CA ASN A 44 -5.46 -11.42 19.70
C ASN A 44 -6.62 -10.49 19.34
N TYR A 45 -6.39 -9.48 18.50
CA TYR A 45 -7.47 -8.63 17.99
C TYR A 45 -8.51 -9.44 17.21
N ASN A 46 -8.08 -10.32 16.29
CA ASN A 46 -9.00 -11.14 15.51
C ASN A 46 -9.85 -12.07 16.39
N GLU A 47 -9.25 -12.68 17.41
CA GLU A 47 -9.95 -13.55 18.36
C GLU A 47 -11.00 -12.80 19.17
N GLN A 48 -10.67 -11.59 19.65
CA GLN A 48 -11.62 -10.75 20.38
C GLN A 48 -12.81 -10.32 19.51
N ASN A 49 -12.59 -10.15 18.20
CA ASN A 49 -13.61 -9.72 17.25
C ASN A 49 -14.36 -10.88 16.56
N ARG A 50 -13.96 -12.14 16.80
CA ARG A 50 -14.57 -13.34 16.19
C ARG A 50 -16.04 -13.56 16.58
N LYS A 51 -16.51 -12.95 17.67
CA LYS A 51 -17.88 -13.08 18.19
C LYS A 51 -18.93 -12.30 17.40
N TYR A 52 -18.51 -11.53 16.41
CA TYR A 52 -19.42 -10.78 15.56
C TYR A 52 -19.86 -11.67 14.39
N THR A 53 -21.14 -12.03 14.36
CA THR A 53 -21.76 -12.67 13.19
C THR A 53 -22.49 -11.59 12.41
N PRO A 54 -22.04 -11.22 11.21
CA PRO A 54 -22.71 -10.18 10.45
C PRO A 54 -24.15 -10.63 10.13
N LYS A 55 -25.13 -9.74 10.36
CA LYS A 55 -26.55 -10.01 10.07
C LYS A 55 -26.79 -9.82 8.58
N CYS A 56 -26.84 -10.91 7.83
CA CYS A 56 -26.92 -10.86 6.37
C CYS A 56 -27.79 -12.00 5.83
N ASP A 57 -28.66 -11.69 4.88
CA ASP A 57 -29.48 -12.69 4.19
C ASP A 57 -28.67 -13.34 3.06
N GLY A 58 -27.96 -14.42 3.38
CA GLY A 58 -27.24 -15.24 2.38
C GLY A 58 -25.73 -14.97 2.30
N PHE A 59 -24.98 -16.03 1.98
CA PHE A 59 -23.51 -16.04 1.96
C PHE A 59 -22.90 -15.01 0.99
N TRP A 60 -23.64 -14.67 -0.08
CA TRP A 60 -23.19 -13.77 -1.14
C TRP A 60 -23.51 -12.30 -0.91
N ASP A 61 -24.36 -11.95 0.07
CA ASP A 61 -25.16 -10.72 0.01
C ASP A 61 -24.66 -9.52 0.85
N CYS A 62 -23.64 -9.67 1.72
CA CYS A 62 -23.24 -8.53 2.58
C CYS A 62 -21.74 -8.29 2.84
N ALA A 63 -20.85 -9.25 2.60
CA ALA A 63 -19.43 -9.01 2.91
C ALA A 63 -18.49 -9.76 1.97
N THR A 64 -18.75 -11.02 1.66
CA THR A 64 -17.84 -11.87 0.87
C THR A 64 -17.47 -11.29 -0.49
N ARG A 65 -18.42 -10.72 -1.25
CA ARG A 65 -18.15 -10.18 -2.60
C ARG A 65 -17.42 -8.84 -2.59
N ILE A 66 -17.84 -7.91 -1.74
CA ILE A 66 -17.19 -6.60 -1.61
C ILE A 66 -15.79 -6.80 -1.02
N VAL A 67 -15.66 -7.65 0.00
CA VAL A 67 -14.36 -8.01 0.58
C VAL A 67 -13.52 -8.83 -0.40
N ALA A 68 -14.12 -9.59 -1.30
CA ALA A 68 -13.38 -10.31 -2.33
C ALA A 68 -12.71 -9.36 -3.32
N VAL A 69 -13.45 -8.38 -3.86
CA VAL A 69 -12.88 -7.37 -4.77
C VAL A 69 -11.93 -6.45 -4.00
N ALA A 70 -12.35 -5.90 -2.86
CA ALA A 70 -11.50 -5.05 -2.01
C ALA A 70 -10.25 -5.79 -1.49
N GLY A 71 -10.30 -7.11 -1.33
CA GLY A 71 -9.15 -7.95 -1.03
C GLY A 71 -8.16 -8.00 -2.18
N SER A 72 -8.64 -8.08 -3.43
CA SER A 72 -7.78 -7.93 -4.60
C SER A 72 -7.16 -6.52 -4.67
N ASP A 73 -7.85 -5.50 -4.18
CA ASP A 73 -7.36 -4.11 -4.19
C ASP A 73 -6.24 -3.92 -3.18
N VAL A 74 -6.41 -4.44 -1.97
CA VAL A 74 -5.34 -4.48 -0.95
C VAL A 74 -4.12 -5.19 -1.51
N MET A 75 -4.31 -6.39 -2.08
CA MET A 75 -3.21 -7.20 -2.61
C MET A 75 -2.51 -6.52 -3.78
N GLY A 76 -3.30 -6.01 -4.72
CA GLY A 76 -2.80 -5.21 -5.84
C GLY A 76 -2.00 -4.01 -5.35
N ALA A 77 -2.47 -3.31 -4.33
CA ALA A 77 -1.79 -2.13 -3.80
C ALA A 77 -0.48 -2.48 -3.09
N VAL A 78 -0.45 -3.52 -2.25
CA VAL A 78 0.80 -3.98 -1.61
C VAL A 78 1.79 -4.45 -2.67
N GLY A 79 1.37 -5.31 -3.60
CA GLY A 79 2.24 -5.83 -4.66
C GLY A 79 2.68 -4.77 -5.66
N GLY A 80 1.83 -3.79 -5.95
CA GLY A 80 2.14 -2.65 -6.82
C GLY A 80 3.20 -1.74 -6.23
N ALA A 81 3.13 -1.46 -4.92
CA ALA A 81 4.18 -0.73 -4.21
C ALA A 81 5.54 -1.46 -4.22
N VAL A 82 5.53 -2.80 -4.15
CA VAL A 82 6.73 -3.65 -4.29
C VAL A 82 7.28 -3.62 -5.71
N ALA A 83 6.42 -3.86 -6.69
CA ALA A 83 6.79 -3.87 -8.11
C ALA A 83 7.42 -2.55 -8.55
N VAL A 84 6.81 -1.41 -8.18
CA VAL A 84 7.31 -0.09 -8.60
C VAL A 84 8.64 0.26 -7.92
N LYS A 85 8.86 -0.20 -6.68
CA LYS A 85 10.14 -0.06 -5.98
C LYS A 85 11.24 -0.82 -6.72
N GLU A 86 11.00 -2.08 -7.04
CA GLU A 86 11.97 -2.91 -7.78
C GLU A 86 12.31 -2.28 -9.12
N ALA A 87 11.30 -1.80 -9.85
CA ALA A 87 11.47 -1.05 -11.09
C ALA A 87 12.33 0.21 -10.89
N ALA A 88 12.00 1.05 -9.91
CA ALA A 88 12.76 2.28 -9.66
C ALA A 88 14.24 2.02 -9.32
N ILE A 89 14.51 0.96 -8.54
CA ILE A 89 15.88 0.54 -8.21
C ILE A 89 16.60 0.03 -9.46
N SER A 90 15.96 -0.85 -10.25
CA SER A 90 16.56 -1.41 -11.48
C SER A 90 16.96 -0.34 -12.50
N LEU A 91 16.20 0.75 -12.54
CA LEU A 91 16.43 1.89 -13.42
C LEU A 91 17.41 2.92 -12.84
N ASN A 92 18.02 2.64 -11.67
CA ASN A 92 18.90 3.56 -10.94
C ASN A 92 18.26 4.94 -10.70
N LEU A 93 16.93 5.00 -10.52
CA LEU A 93 16.22 6.26 -10.26
C LEU A 93 16.29 6.67 -8.79
N VAL A 94 16.65 5.71 -7.93
CA VAL A 94 16.73 5.84 -6.48
C VAL A 94 17.97 5.11 -5.99
N SER A 95 18.64 5.62 -4.95
CA SER A 95 19.83 4.99 -4.39
C SER A 95 19.46 3.93 -3.35
N GLY A 96 19.91 2.69 -3.59
CA GLY A 96 20.35 1.72 -2.59
C GLY A 96 19.44 1.35 -1.40
N GLY A 97 18.17 1.78 -1.34
CA GLY A 97 17.26 1.40 -0.26
C GLY A 97 16.07 2.34 -0.05
N THR A 98 16.20 3.63 -0.39
CA THR A 98 15.13 4.61 -0.15
C THR A 98 14.41 4.96 -1.44
N VAL A 99 13.18 4.46 -1.58
CA VAL A 99 12.29 4.84 -2.67
C VAL A 99 11.42 6.01 -2.20
N GLY A 100 11.26 7.04 -3.04
CA GLY A 100 10.44 8.20 -2.71
C GLY A 100 8.97 7.82 -2.48
N THR A 101 8.31 8.49 -1.53
CA THR A 101 6.91 8.25 -1.18
C THR A 101 5.96 8.31 -2.38
N GLY A 102 6.19 9.24 -3.31
CA GLY A 102 5.40 9.36 -4.55
C GLY A 102 5.45 8.11 -5.43
N VAL A 103 6.62 7.48 -5.54
CA VAL A 103 6.81 6.25 -6.33
C VAL A 103 5.97 5.13 -5.73
N LEU A 104 6.04 4.94 -4.41
CA LEU A 104 5.30 3.89 -3.69
C LEU A 104 3.79 4.09 -3.78
N ILE A 105 3.32 5.32 -3.58
CA ILE A 105 1.90 5.67 -3.75
C ILE A 105 1.46 5.37 -5.19
N GLY A 106 2.27 5.76 -6.19
CA GLY A 106 1.99 5.50 -7.59
C GLY A 106 1.83 4.01 -7.87
N GLY A 107 2.77 3.18 -7.43
CA GLY A 107 2.66 1.73 -7.57
C GLY A 107 1.46 1.13 -6.85
N ALA A 108 1.16 1.59 -5.64
CA ALA A 108 0.00 1.10 -4.88
C ALA A 108 -1.32 1.42 -5.57
N VAL A 109 -1.48 2.64 -6.07
CA VAL A 109 -2.68 3.07 -6.83
C VAL A 109 -2.86 2.20 -8.07
N VAL A 110 -1.82 2.05 -8.87
CA VAL A 110 -1.89 1.32 -10.15
C VAL A 110 -2.07 -0.18 -9.92
N GLY A 111 -1.30 -0.76 -9.01
CA GLY A 111 -1.40 -2.19 -8.69
C GLY A 111 -2.76 -2.53 -8.07
N GLY A 112 -3.27 -1.70 -7.17
CA GLY A 112 -4.60 -1.86 -6.58
C GLY A 112 -5.68 -1.88 -7.67
N ALA A 113 -5.68 -0.85 -8.52
CA ALA A 113 -6.67 -0.70 -9.58
C ALA A 113 -6.61 -1.84 -10.61
N THR A 114 -5.40 -2.31 -10.93
CA THR A 114 -5.18 -3.47 -11.80
C THR A 114 -5.83 -4.72 -11.21
N GLY A 115 -5.64 -4.97 -9.90
CA GLY A 115 -6.22 -6.11 -9.21
C GLY A 115 -7.75 -6.08 -9.20
N SER A 116 -8.35 -4.93 -8.83
CA SER A 116 -9.81 -4.76 -8.83
C SER A 116 -10.42 -4.90 -10.21
N ALA A 117 -9.73 -4.35 -11.23
CA ALA A 117 -10.23 -4.32 -12.59
C ALA A 117 -10.56 -5.75 -13.06
N VAL A 118 -9.59 -6.65 -12.86
CA VAL A 118 -9.75 -8.06 -13.16
C VAL A 118 -10.78 -8.72 -12.26
N ALA A 119 -10.74 -8.44 -10.95
CA ALA A 119 -11.63 -9.09 -9.98
C ALA A 119 -13.11 -8.80 -10.22
N TYR A 120 -13.44 -7.55 -10.53
CA TYR A 120 -14.81 -7.13 -10.82
C TYR A 120 -15.27 -7.58 -12.21
N GLN A 121 -14.39 -7.61 -13.22
CA GLN A 121 -14.72 -8.17 -14.53
C GLN A 121 -15.07 -9.67 -14.49
N ALA A 122 -14.66 -10.39 -13.46
CA ALA A 122 -15.05 -11.80 -13.29
C ALA A 122 -16.45 -11.98 -12.67
N LEU A 123 -17.09 -10.91 -12.18
CA LEU A 123 -18.44 -11.00 -11.61
C LEU A 123 -19.50 -11.28 -12.71
N PRO A 124 -20.60 -12.00 -12.39
CA PRO A 124 -21.73 -12.18 -13.29
C PRO A 124 -22.27 -10.85 -13.87
N LYS A 125 -22.66 -10.85 -15.16
CA LYS A 125 -23.10 -9.65 -15.89
C LYS A 125 -24.24 -8.89 -15.19
N ALA A 126 -25.27 -9.59 -14.70
CA ALA A 126 -26.39 -8.97 -13.99
C ALA A 126 -25.95 -8.24 -12.70
N GLU A 127 -24.87 -8.71 -12.07
CA GLU A 127 -24.31 -8.09 -10.85
C GLU A 127 -23.48 -6.85 -11.18
N LYS A 128 -22.82 -6.83 -12.33
CA LYS A 128 -22.11 -5.64 -12.83
C LYS A 128 -23.09 -4.52 -13.13
N GLU A 129 -24.09 -4.82 -13.97
CA GLU A 129 -25.11 -3.86 -14.42
C GLU A 129 -25.89 -3.26 -13.24
N ALA A 130 -26.20 -4.07 -12.22
CA ALA A 130 -26.89 -3.59 -11.02
C ALA A 130 -26.08 -2.55 -10.21
N LYS A 131 -24.74 -2.67 -10.22
CA LYS A 131 -23.83 -1.76 -9.51
C LYS A 131 -23.46 -0.51 -10.32
N GLU A 132 -23.41 -0.61 -11.65
CA GLU A 132 -23.12 0.53 -12.52
C GLU A 132 -24.15 1.67 -12.39
N THR A 133 -25.39 1.35 -11.97
CA THR A 133 -26.53 2.27 -11.83
C THR A 133 -26.56 3.17 -10.60
N LYS A 134 -25.67 3.00 -9.61
CA LYS A 134 -25.66 3.79 -8.37
C LYS A 134 -24.33 4.55 -8.20
N SER A 135 -24.48 5.80 -7.74
CA SER A 135 -23.52 6.91 -7.60
C SER A 135 -21.99 6.67 -7.72
N ILE A 136 -21.35 7.61 -8.42
CA ILE A 136 -20.04 7.51 -9.10
C ILE A 136 -18.94 8.34 -8.39
N LEU A 137 -19.16 8.75 -7.15
CA LEU A 137 -18.21 9.64 -6.46
C LEU A 137 -17.49 8.91 -5.33
N PRO A 138 -16.19 9.21 -5.10
CA PRO A 138 -15.45 8.67 -3.99
C PRO A 138 -16.19 8.97 -2.69
N THR A 139 -16.70 7.92 -2.06
CA THR A 139 -17.20 8.03 -0.70
C THR A 139 -15.98 8.03 0.21
N ASN A 140 -15.63 9.21 0.72
CA ASN A 140 -14.65 9.28 1.80
C ASN A 140 -15.16 8.39 2.96
N PRO A 141 -14.40 7.37 3.41
CA PRO A 141 -14.63 6.74 4.68
C PRO A 141 -14.55 7.83 5.74
N LYS A 142 -15.25 7.57 6.84
CA LYS A 142 -15.05 8.31 8.09
C LYS A 142 -13.55 8.41 8.40
N ASP A 143 -13.13 9.56 8.92
CA ASP A 143 -11.75 9.94 9.19
C ASP A 143 -10.91 8.82 9.84
N ILE A 144 -10.28 7.96 9.03
CA ILE A 144 -9.32 6.96 9.53
C ILE A 144 -8.12 7.72 10.08
N ILE A 145 -7.76 7.41 11.33
CA ILE A 145 -6.59 8.01 11.96
C ILE A 145 -5.32 7.41 11.34
N ILE A 146 -4.62 8.20 10.54
CA ILE A 146 -3.34 7.85 9.92
C ILE A 146 -2.19 8.43 10.77
N PRO A 147 -1.21 7.61 11.22
CA PRO A 147 -0.05 8.12 11.92
C PRO A 147 0.71 9.17 11.10
N GLY A 148 1.30 10.17 11.75
CA GLY A 148 1.89 11.34 11.09
C GLY A 148 2.92 10.99 10.00
N GLY A 149 3.69 9.92 10.21
CA GLY A 149 4.69 9.40 9.25
C GLY A 149 4.12 8.84 7.94
N TYR A 150 2.79 8.67 7.83
CA TYR A 150 2.11 8.20 6.62
C TYR A 150 1.03 9.17 6.14
N SER A 151 1.04 10.42 6.61
CA SER A 151 0.09 11.44 6.17
C SER A 151 0.04 11.61 4.65
N ASP A 152 1.17 11.39 3.97
CA ASP A 152 1.28 11.35 2.51
C ASP A 152 0.42 10.27 1.84
N PHE A 153 0.08 9.18 2.54
CA PHE A 153 -0.69 8.08 1.97
C PHE A 153 -2.20 8.29 2.08
N ARG A 154 -2.66 9.38 2.71
CA ARG A 154 -4.08 9.66 2.98
C ARG A 154 -4.99 9.48 1.76
N ASP A 155 -4.51 9.90 0.59
CA ASP A 155 -5.31 9.92 -0.63
C ASP A 155 -5.12 8.68 -1.50
N VAL A 156 -4.30 7.69 -1.09
CA VAL A 156 -3.97 6.52 -1.93
C VAL A 156 -5.22 5.76 -2.38
N GLY A 157 -6.21 5.55 -1.51
CA GLY A 157 -7.44 4.85 -1.87
C GLY A 157 -8.40 5.71 -2.70
N ASN A 158 -8.38 7.04 -2.54
CA ASN A 158 -9.13 7.95 -3.42
C ASN A 158 -8.55 7.94 -4.84
N ASN A 159 -7.23 7.98 -4.96
CA ASN A 159 -6.52 7.92 -6.23
C ASN A 159 -6.73 6.57 -6.93
N HIS A 160 -6.73 5.48 -6.16
CA HIS A 160 -7.12 4.16 -6.61
C HIS A 160 -8.54 4.14 -7.20
N ASN A 161 -9.54 4.59 -6.44
CA ASN A 161 -10.94 4.58 -6.88
C ASN A 161 -11.17 5.49 -8.09
N TYR A 162 -10.45 6.61 -8.15
CA TYR A 162 -10.47 7.50 -9.29
C TYR A 162 -9.88 6.82 -10.55
N LEU A 163 -8.74 6.14 -10.42
CA LEU A 163 -8.15 5.38 -11.52
C LEU A 163 -9.08 4.25 -12.00
N LEU A 164 -9.75 3.56 -11.08
CA LEU A 164 -10.80 2.60 -11.41
C LEU A 164 -11.97 3.24 -12.15
N PHE A 165 -12.46 4.38 -11.66
CA PHE A 165 -13.56 5.08 -12.31
C PHE A 165 -13.21 5.43 -13.77
N ILE A 166 -12.00 5.93 -14.04
CA ILE A 166 -11.60 6.21 -15.42
C ILE A 166 -11.46 4.91 -16.20
N SER A 167 -10.80 3.87 -15.68
CA SER A 167 -10.60 2.63 -16.43
C SER A 167 -11.91 1.91 -16.79
N TYR A 168 -12.97 2.10 -15.99
CA TYR A 168 -14.28 1.49 -16.21
C TYR A 168 -15.28 2.36 -16.98
N LYS A 169 -15.33 3.67 -16.70
CA LYS A 169 -16.37 4.58 -17.23
C LYS A 169 -15.81 5.71 -18.09
N GLY A 170 -14.52 5.99 -17.99
CA GLY A 170 -13.85 7.03 -18.75
C GLY A 170 -13.24 6.47 -20.03
N ILE A 171 -13.99 6.58 -21.13
CA ILE A 171 -13.56 6.33 -22.51
C ILE A 171 -13.38 4.83 -22.82
N GLU A 172 -14.40 4.21 -23.43
CA GLU A 172 -14.25 2.92 -24.13
C GLU A 172 -12.96 2.93 -24.97
N GLY A 173 -12.02 2.03 -24.65
CA GLY A 173 -10.77 1.86 -25.39
C GLY A 173 -9.51 2.51 -24.79
N THR A 174 -9.58 3.07 -23.57
CA THR A 174 -8.40 3.67 -22.91
C THR A 174 -7.77 2.66 -21.94
N ASP A 175 -6.67 2.06 -22.37
CA ASP A 175 -5.86 1.15 -21.55
C ASP A 175 -5.38 1.89 -20.28
N ILE A 176 -5.32 1.21 -19.13
CA ILE A 176 -4.68 1.74 -17.90
C ILE A 176 -3.30 2.31 -18.24
N ASP A 177 -2.59 1.67 -19.17
CA ASP A 177 -1.29 2.10 -19.65
C ASP A 177 -1.30 3.50 -20.29
N SER A 178 -2.38 3.86 -20.98
CA SER A 178 -2.55 5.20 -21.55
C SER A 178 -2.97 6.25 -20.50
N LEU A 179 -3.68 5.86 -19.45
CA LEU A 179 -4.07 6.75 -18.34
C LEU A 179 -2.90 7.14 -17.44
N LEU A 180 -1.87 6.28 -17.36
CA LEU A 180 -0.61 6.58 -16.66
C LEU A 180 0.26 7.61 -17.40
N VAL A 181 -0.01 7.82 -18.69
CA VAL A 181 0.88 8.60 -19.56
C VAL A 181 0.60 10.10 -19.47
N ASP A 182 -0.66 10.52 -19.30
CA ASP A 182 -1.01 11.91 -19.59
C ASP A 182 -1.61 12.78 -18.46
N ASP A 183 -2.26 12.29 -17.37
CA ASP A 183 -2.91 13.30 -16.48
C ASP A 183 -3.14 13.05 -14.97
N TYR A 184 -3.12 11.85 -14.37
CA TYR A 184 -4.06 11.71 -13.23
C TYR A 184 -3.73 10.85 -11.99
N ILE A 185 -2.50 10.78 -11.49
CA ILE A 185 -2.33 10.45 -10.05
C ILE A 185 -2.61 11.74 -9.25
N VAL A 186 -3.91 11.96 -9.09
CA VAL A 186 -4.66 13.09 -8.50
C VAL A 186 -3.88 13.87 -7.43
N ASP A 187 -3.84 15.20 -7.62
CA ASP A 187 -3.23 16.24 -6.77
C ASP A 187 -1.70 16.28 -6.61
N ARG A 188 -0.97 15.21 -6.96
CA ARG A 188 0.49 15.22 -7.00
C ARG A 188 0.93 14.93 -8.42
N LYS A 189 1.18 15.98 -9.21
CA LYS A 189 1.88 15.87 -10.52
C LYS A 189 2.88 14.73 -10.43
N VAL A 190 2.59 13.60 -11.10
CA VAL A 190 3.41 12.40 -11.00
C VAL A 190 4.82 12.83 -11.33
N ASP A 191 5.71 12.79 -10.35
CA ASP A 191 7.06 13.24 -10.57
C ASP A 191 7.71 12.37 -11.66
N ALA A 192 8.72 12.90 -12.35
CA ALA A 192 9.33 12.22 -13.47
C ALA A 192 9.93 10.85 -13.07
N ILE A 193 10.34 10.67 -11.81
CA ILE A 193 10.87 9.40 -11.31
C ILE A 193 9.75 8.37 -11.19
N THR A 194 8.62 8.75 -10.56
CA THR A 194 7.44 7.90 -10.44
C THR A 194 6.90 7.50 -11.80
N SER A 195 6.77 8.46 -12.72
CA SER A 195 6.29 8.18 -14.09
C SER A 195 7.22 7.21 -14.82
N LYS A 196 8.53 7.42 -14.73
CA LYS A 196 9.52 6.55 -15.37
C LYS A 196 9.53 5.14 -14.77
N ALA A 197 9.36 5.00 -13.46
CA ALA A 197 9.27 3.69 -12.81
C ALA A 197 8.00 2.93 -13.24
N LEU A 198 6.84 3.58 -13.27
CA LEU A 198 5.57 2.98 -13.69
C LEU A 198 5.53 2.60 -15.19
N LYS A 199 6.28 3.33 -16.03
CA LYS A 199 6.39 3.03 -17.47
C LYS A 199 7.49 2.01 -17.81
N SER A 200 8.23 1.54 -16.80
CA SER A 200 9.31 0.59 -17.01
C SER A 200 8.81 -0.78 -17.43
N SER A 201 9.60 -1.49 -18.23
CA SER A 201 9.35 -2.90 -18.56
C SER A 201 9.29 -3.78 -17.32
N GLU A 202 10.11 -3.47 -16.31
CA GLU A 202 10.22 -4.19 -15.06
C GLU A 202 8.91 -4.11 -14.27
N PHE A 203 8.33 -2.91 -14.17
CA PHE A 203 7.02 -2.74 -13.56
C PHE A 203 5.93 -3.46 -14.36
N LYS A 204 5.94 -3.36 -15.70
CA LYS A 204 4.94 -4.00 -16.57
C LYS A 204 4.93 -5.52 -16.44
N VAL A 205 6.10 -6.15 -16.35
CA VAL A 205 6.19 -7.60 -16.12
C VAL A 205 5.50 -7.99 -14.82
N LYS A 206 5.74 -7.23 -13.74
CA LYS A 206 5.11 -7.49 -12.43
C LYS A 206 3.62 -7.15 -12.43
N GLN A 207 3.20 -6.11 -13.13
CA GLN A 207 1.79 -5.76 -13.35
C GLN A 207 1.04 -6.90 -14.03
N ASN A 208 1.59 -7.45 -15.12
CA ASN A 208 1.01 -8.60 -15.81
C ASN A 208 0.90 -9.85 -14.92
N LEU A 209 1.83 -10.05 -13.99
CA LEU A 209 1.72 -11.13 -13.00
C LEU A 209 0.58 -10.88 -12.01
N MET A 210 0.43 -9.65 -11.51
CA MET A 210 -0.68 -9.26 -10.63
C MET A 210 -2.03 -9.50 -11.31
N GLU A 211 -2.18 -9.12 -12.58
CA GLU A 211 -3.39 -9.41 -13.36
C GLU A 211 -3.69 -10.90 -13.44
N GLN A 212 -2.68 -11.72 -13.76
CA GLN A 212 -2.83 -13.17 -13.83
C GLN A 212 -3.19 -13.79 -12.48
N PHE A 213 -2.62 -13.29 -11.38
CA PHE A 213 -2.97 -13.73 -10.03
C PHE A 213 -4.40 -13.35 -9.68
N SER A 214 -4.85 -12.13 -10.00
CA SER A 214 -6.25 -11.72 -9.83
C SER A 214 -7.22 -12.54 -10.68
N GLN A 215 -6.84 -12.96 -11.89
CA GLN A 215 -7.65 -13.87 -12.71
C GLN A 215 -7.79 -15.26 -12.06
N ARG A 216 -6.72 -15.79 -11.47
CA ARG A 216 -6.77 -17.10 -10.79
C ARG A 216 -7.49 -17.04 -9.46
N TYR A 217 -7.32 -15.95 -8.72
CA TYR A 217 -8.06 -15.65 -7.50
C TYR A 217 -9.57 -15.61 -7.74
N THR A 218 -10.03 -15.00 -8.83
CA THR A 218 -11.46 -15.04 -9.17
C THR A 218 -11.91 -16.42 -9.58
N ALA A 219 -11.12 -17.12 -10.42
CA ALA A 219 -11.42 -18.48 -10.87
C ALA A 219 -11.44 -19.51 -9.74
N SER A 220 -10.70 -19.29 -8.65
CA SER A 220 -10.70 -20.13 -7.45
C SER A 220 -11.88 -19.87 -6.52
N GLY A 221 -12.80 -18.97 -6.88
CA GLY A 221 -13.90 -18.58 -6.00
C GLY A 221 -13.47 -17.61 -4.89
N PHE A 222 -12.49 -16.76 -5.19
CA PHE A 222 -11.93 -15.76 -4.28
C PHE A 222 -11.17 -16.38 -3.08
N ASP A 223 -10.37 -17.41 -3.36
CA ASP A 223 -9.43 -17.98 -2.38
C ASP A 223 -8.24 -17.04 -2.14
N PHE A 224 -8.35 -16.27 -1.05
CA PHE A 224 -7.36 -15.27 -0.69
C PHE A 224 -6.01 -15.87 -0.26
N GLU A 225 -6.01 -17.07 0.35
CA GLU A 225 -4.77 -17.73 0.76
C GLU A 225 -3.96 -18.18 -0.46
N SER A 226 -4.64 -18.65 -1.51
CA SER A 226 -4.03 -18.92 -2.80
C SER A 226 -3.40 -17.66 -3.38
N LEU A 227 -4.14 -16.55 -3.41
CA LEU A 227 -3.66 -15.25 -3.92
C LEU A 227 -2.40 -14.76 -3.18
N THR A 228 -2.39 -14.76 -1.84
CA THR A 228 -1.21 -14.32 -1.07
C THR A 228 -0.01 -15.24 -1.25
N SER A 229 -0.25 -16.55 -1.43
CA SER A 229 0.81 -17.51 -1.72
C SER A 229 1.44 -17.29 -3.10
N GLU A 230 0.65 -16.92 -4.11
CA GLU A 230 1.17 -16.58 -5.43
C GLU A 230 2.02 -15.30 -5.41
N TYR A 231 1.54 -14.25 -4.73
CA TYR A 231 2.31 -13.01 -4.55
C TYR A 231 3.63 -13.27 -3.82
N LEU A 232 3.63 -14.10 -2.77
CA LEU A 232 4.84 -14.47 -2.03
C LEU A 232 5.83 -15.20 -2.96
N LYS A 233 5.35 -16.19 -3.73
CA LYS A 233 6.17 -16.95 -4.67
C LYS A 233 6.77 -16.07 -5.77
N ALA A 234 6.08 -15.03 -6.19
CA ALA A 234 6.55 -14.05 -7.17
C ALA A 234 7.43 -12.94 -6.58
N SER A 235 7.71 -12.99 -5.27
CA SER A 235 8.42 -11.96 -4.52
C SER A 235 7.75 -10.58 -4.61
N LEU A 236 6.42 -10.56 -4.77
CA LEU A 236 5.61 -9.34 -4.73
C LEU A 236 5.19 -8.97 -3.31
N ILE A 237 5.39 -9.87 -2.35
CA ILE A 237 5.27 -9.61 -0.90
C ILE A 237 6.31 -10.45 -0.14
N THR A 238 6.61 -10.07 1.09
CA THR A 238 7.42 -10.84 2.03
C THR A 238 6.54 -11.82 2.84
N SER A 239 7.18 -12.75 3.55
CA SER A 239 6.49 -13.68 4.45
C SER A 239 5.74 -12.95 5.57
N ASP A 240 6.30 -11.85 6.09
CA ASP A 240 5.67 -11.07 7.15
C ASP A 240 4.47 -10.29 6.62
N GLN A 241 4.59 -9.69 5.43
CA GLN A 241 3.44 -9.07 4.75
C GLN A 241 2.33 -10.08 4.50
N LYS A 242 2.65 -11.30 4.03
CA LYS A 242 1.66 -12.37 3.83
C LYS A 242 0.88 -12.66 5.12
N GLN A 243 1.58 -12.87 6.24
CA GLN A 243 0.92 -13.17 7.51
C GLN A 243 0.01 -12.04 7.98
N VAL A 244 0.45 -10.79 7.85
CA VAL A 244 -0.36 -9.61 8.19
C VAL A 244 -1.60 -9.52 7.29
N LEU A 245 -1.45 -9.74 5.97
CA LEU A 245 -2.54 -9.67 4.99
C LEU A 245 -3.59 -10.78 5.19
N ASP A 246 -3.14 -12.01 5.45
CA ASP A 246 -4.02 -13.15 5.74
C ASP A 246 -4.86 -12.87 7.01
N LEU A 247 -4.22 -12.35 8.07
CA LEU A 247 -4.91 -11.95 9.30
C LEU A 247 -5.87 -10.79 9.06
N PHE A 248 -5.46 -9.79 8.28
CA PHE A 248 -6.27 -8.61 7.98
C PHE A 248 -7.55 -8.98 7.24
N ILE A 249 -7.46 -9.75 6.15
CA ILE A 249 -8.65 -10.18 5.41
C ILE A 249 -9.54 -11.09 6.25
N THR A 250 -8.96 -11.94 7.10
CA THR A 250 -9.74 -12.72 8.07
C THR A 250 -10.52 -11.81 9.03
N ALA A 251 -9.88 -10.76 9.54
CA ALA A 251 -10.50 -9.78 10.43
C ALA A 251 -11.67 -9.06 9.75
N VAL A 252 -11.46 -8.58 8.52
CA VAL A 252 -12.50 -7.87 7.74
C VAL A 252 -13.66 -8.80 7.39
N LYS A 253 -13.39 -10.05 6.98
CA LYS A 253 -14.44 -11.05 6.70
C LYS A 253 -15.31 -11.32 7.93
N ASN A 254 -14.71 -11.40 9.12
CA ASN A 254 -15.43 -11.69 10.36
C ASN A 254 -16.15 -10.46 10.93
N GLY A 255 -15.53 -9.28 10.84
CA GLY A 255 -16.07 -8.04 11.41
C GLY A 255 -17.17 -7.39 10.58
N GLY A 256 -17.20 -7.64 9.27
CA GLY A 256 -18.12 -7.00 8.34
C GLY A 256 -17.92 -5.47 8.26
N GLU A 257 -18.87 -4.78 7.65
CA GLU A 257 -18.81 -3.33 7.43
C GLU A 257 -18.72 -2.51 8.73
N GLU A 258 -19.52 -2.88 9.75
CA GLU A 258 -19.62 -2.13 11.01
C GLU A 258 -18.27 -1.99 11.73
N ARG A 259 -17.35 -2.93 11.49
CA ARG A 259 -16.03 -2.97 12.11
C ARG A 259 -14.89 -2.54 11.19
N LEU A 260 -15.15 -2.38 9.89
CA LEU A 260 -14.12 -2.15 8.88
C LEU A 260 -13.13 -1.04 9.28
N ASN A 261 -13.64 0.15 9.64
CA ASN A 261 -12.77 1.27 10.00
C ASN A 261 -11.94 0.97 11.25
N SER A 262 -12.56 0.41 12.30
CA SER A 262 -11.83 0.04 13.53
C SER A 262 -10.79 -1.05 13.29
N THR A 263 -11.05 -1.98 12.36
CA THR A 263 -10.07 -2.99 11.94
C THR A 263 -8.92 -2.35 11.18
N ILE A 264 -9.20 -1.46 10.23
CA ILE A 264 -8.17 -0.76 9.46
C ILE A 264 -7.30 0.10 10.37
N GLU A 265 -7.88 0.89 11.28
CA GLU A 265 -7.15 1.71 12.24
C GLU A 265 -6.26 0.87 13.16
N TYR A 266 -6.78 -0.25 13.67
CA TYR A 266 -5.99 -1.15 14.50
C TYR A 266 -4.80 -1.74 13.74
N TYR A 267 -5.02 -2.21 12.52
CA TYR A 267 -3.96 -2.79 11.69
C TYR A 267 -2.92 -1.74 11.28
N ILE A 268 -3.32 -0.52 10.90
CA ILE A 268 -2.39 0.59 10.61
C ILE A 268 -1.55 0.91 11.85
N SER A 269 -2.17 1.08 13.02
CA SER A 269 -1.48 1.43 14.28
C SER A 269 -0.50 0.32 14.72
N THR A 270 -0.91 -0.94 14.59
CA THR A 270 -0.06 -2.08 14.97
C THR A 270 1.10 -2.28 13.99
N VAL A 271 0.87 -2.11 12.68
CA VAL A 271 1.94 -2.17 11.66
C VAL A 271 2.92 -1.02 11.83
N ASP A 272 2.46 0.20 12.10
CA ASP A 272 3.32 1.36 12.33
C ASP A 272 4.32 1.12 13.47
N LYS A 273 3.85 0.55 14.58
CA LYS A 273 4.66 0.29 15.79
C LYS A 273 5.52 -0.98 15.74
N SER A 274 5.42 -1.78 14.67
CA SER A 274 6.16 -3.04 14.53
C SER A 274 7.63 -2.87 14.16
N SER A 275 8.39 -3.96 14.12
CA SER A 275 9.77 -4.00 13.61
C SER A 275 9.87 -4.29 12.10
N LEU A 276 8.75 -4.30 11.37
CA LEU A 276 8.76 -4.38 9.91
C LEU A 276 9.63 -3.27 9.29
N SER A 277 10.21 -3.54 8.13
CA SER A 277 10.94 -2.50 7.41
C SER A 277 10.00 -1.33 7.05
N THR A 278 10.54 -0.11 6.94
CA THR A 278 9.76 1.07 6.53
C THR A 278 8.95 0.81 5.27
N PHE A 279 9.54 0.09 4.33
CA PHE A 279 8.90 -0.26 3.07
C PHE A 279 7.74 -1.26 3.24
N GLU A 280 7.89 -2.29 4.07
CA GLU A 280 6.80 -3.23 4.38
C GLU A 280 5.64 -2.52 5.06
N LYS A 281 5.93 -1.59 5.98
CA LYS A 281 4.91 -0.76 6.64
C LYS A 281 4.16 0.10 5.62
N GLN A 282 4.88 0.83 4.76
CA GLN A 282 4.29 1.70 3.75
C GLN A 282 3.40 0.95 2.76
N SER A 283 3.85 -0.21 2.27
CA SER A 283 3.08 -1.03 1.34
C SER A 283 1.83 -1.64 2.00
N LEU A 284 1.93 -2.18 3.22
CA LEU A 284 0.76 -2.68 3.97
C LEU A 284 -0.25 -1.56 4.26
N ILE A 285 0.21 -0.42 4.78
CA ILE A 285 -0.65 0.73 5.08
C ILE A 285 -1.32 1.25 3.81
N SER A 286 -0.60 1.29 2.68
CA SER A 286 -1.20 1.63 1.38
C SER A 286 -2.34 0.67 1.02
N GLY A 287 -2.12 -0.64 1.19
CA GLY A 287 -3.16 -1.64 0.95
C GLY A 287 -4.38 -1.47 1.84
N PHE A 288 -4.20 -1.22 3.14
CA PHE A 288 -5.30 -0.99 4.07
C PHE A 288 -6.11 0.27 3.73
N LEU A 289 -5.42 1.35 3.35
CA LEU A 289 -6.05 2.60 2.93
C LEU A 289 -6.74 2.49 1.57
N VAL A 290 -6.23 1.66 0.66
CA VAL A 290 -6.95 1.29 -0.57
C VAL A 290 -8.23 0.53 -0.23
N MET A 291 -8.18 -0.44 0.70
CA MET A 291 -9.38 -1.17 1.12
C MET A 291 -10.45 -0.27 1.71
N SER A 292 -10.06 0.66 2.59
CA SER A 292 -11.02 1.50 3.31
C SER A 292 -11.89 2.31 2.35
N GLN A 293 -11.30 2.79 1.27
CA GLN A 293 -11.95 3.59 0.24
C GLN A 293 -12.68 2.69 -0.76
N SER A 294 -12.03 1.61 -1.19
CA SER A 294 -12.53 0.75 -2.24
C SER A 294 -13.73 -0.11 -1.80
N TYR A 295 -13.76 -0.51 -0.52
CA TYR A 295 -14.90 -1.23 0.03
C TYR A 295 -16.23 -0.47 -0.21
N TYR A 296 -16.23 0.84 0.05
CA TYR A 296 -17.42 1.67 -0.17
C TYR A 296 -17.66 1.96 -1.66
N TYR A 297 -16.61 2.06 -2.47
CA TYR A 297 -16.75 2.16 -3.93
C TYR A 297 -17.51 0.96 -4.52
N TRP A 298 -17.18 -0.26 -4.10
CA TRP A 298 -17.84 -1.47 -4.60
C TRP A 298 -19.19 -1.78 -3.95
N LYS A 299 -19.50 -1.11 -2.84
CA LYS A 299 -20.77 -1.23 -2.13
C LYS A 299 -21.86 -0.38 -2.78
N ASN A 300 -21.51 0.82 -3.23
CA ASN A 300 -22.44 1.78 -3.82
C ASN A 300 -22.84 1.37 -5.23
#